data_AF-A0A7C6E585-F1
#
_entry.id   AF-A0A7C6E585-F1
#
_cell.length_a   1.000
_cell.length_b   1.000
_cell.length_c   1.000
_cell.angle_alpha   90.00
_cell.angle_beta   90.00
_cell.angle_gamma   90.00
#
_symmetry.space_group_name_H-M   'P 1'
#
loop_
_entity.id
_entity.type
_entity.pdbx_description
1 polymer ?
#
loop_
_entity_poly.entity_id
_entity_poly.type
_entity_poly.pdbx_seq_one_letter_code
_entity_poly.pdbx_strand_id
1 'polypeptide(L)'
;MLRRLLALYQEAHVPFFAAALAYYALLSLMPLLFLLVGVFGLLLSGSPSLRAAFLEGVATLAQSLFPARPELAQDLLGFLTRSAFPLTLACGLLLLWSGSNFFAALSYALGLIFGSPPGLRHRLLGLVMP
;
A
#
# COMPACT_ATOMS: atom_id res chain seq x y z
N MET A 1 34.35 14.30 16.31
CA MET A 1 33.25 13.30 16.34
C MET A 1 32.35 13.38 15.11
N LEU A 2 31.75 14.54 14.77
CA LEU A 2 30.87 14.71 13.60
C LEU A 2 31.44 14.23 12.26
N ARG A 3 32.69 14.59 11.92
CA ARG A 3 33.34 14.15 10.67
C ARG A 3 33.48 12.63 10.56
N ARG A 4 33.75 11.95 11.69
CA ARG A 4 33.92 10.49 11.74
C ARG A 4 32.57 9.79 11.57
N LEU A 5 31.51 10.37 12.13
CA LEU A 5 30.14 9.89 11.98
C LEU A 5 29.62 10.08 10.55
N LEU A 6 29.92 11.23 9.92
CA LEU A 6 29.62 11.50 8.51
C LEU A 6 30.34 10.54 7.56
N ALA A 7 31.63 10.26 7.80
CA ALA A 7 32.40 9.29 7.04
C ALA A 7 31.79 7.88 7.14
N LEU A 8 31.47 7.44 8.36
CA LEU A 8 30.80 6.14 8.60
C LEU A 8 29.42 6.05 7.93
N TYR A 9 28.65 7.14 7.98
CA TYR A 9 27.32 7.23 7.35
C TYR A 9 27.39 7.10 5.81
N GLN A 10 28.43 7.68 5.21
CA GLN A 10 28.69 7.56 3.77
C GLN A 10 29.24 6.18 3.39
N GLU A 11 30.21 5.66 4.14
CA GLU A 11 30.80 4.32 3.93
C GLU A 11 29.76 3.20 4.07
N ALA A 12 28.80 3.34 4.99
CA ALA A 12 27.72 2.38 5.19
C ALA A 12 26.59 2.50 4.14
N HIS A 13 26.71 3.40 3.14
CA HIS A 13 25.74 3.59 2.06
C HIS A 13 24.30 3.83 2.55
N VAL A 14 24.14 4.37 3.76
CA VAL A 14 22.83 4.58 4.40
C VAL A 14 21.87 5.43 3.53
N PRO A 15 22.31 6.50 2.86
CA PRO A 15 21.43 7.27 1.95
C PRO A 15 20.87 6.43 0.81
N PHE A 16 21.67 5.51 0.27
CA PHE A 16 21.26 4.65 -0.83
C PHE A 16 20.18 3.67 -0.37
N PHE A 17 20.35 3.04 0.79
CA PHE A 17 19.32 2.17 1.37
C PHE A 17 18.05 2.95 1.72
N ALA A 18 18.17 4.15 2.28
CA ALA A 18 17.02 5.00 2.56
C ALA A 18 16.26 5.38 1.28
N ALA A 19 16.97 5.74 0.20
CA ALA A 19 16.39 6.05 -1.10
C ALA A 19 15.70 4.82 -1.72
N ALA A 20 16.32 3.64 -1.64
CA ALA A 20 15.74 2.39 -2.11
C ALA A 20 14.45 2.04 -1.35
N LEU A 21 14.44 2.18 -0.02
CA LEU A 21 13.23 1.99 0.78
C LEU A 21 12.12 2.99 0.40
N ALA A 22 12.46 4.27 0.26
CA ALA A 22 11.49 5.30 -0.14
C ALA A 22 10.89 4.98 -1.53
N TYR A 23 11.71 4.52 -2.47
CA TYR A 23 11.27 4.08 -3.79
C TYR A 23 10.28 2.90 -3.70
N TYR A 24 10.61 1.86 -2.93
CA TYR A 24 9.70 0.72 -2.75
C TYR A 24 8.42 1.08 -1.99
N ALA A 25 8.49 2.02 -1.05
CA ALA A 25 7.32 2.54 -0.35
C ALA A 25 6.40 3.29 -1.32
N LEU A 26 6.95 4.18 -2.16
CA LEU A 26 6.17 4.91 -3.16
C LEU A 26 5.57 3.98 -4.21
N LEU A 27 6.33 2.97 -4.65
CA LEU A 27 5.87 1.94 -5.59
C LEU A 27 4.70 1.13 -5.01
N SER A 28 4.72 0.83 -3.70
CA SER A 28 3.65 0.08 -3.04
C SER A 28 2.42 0.93 -2.68
N LEU A 29 2.55 2.26 -2.64
CA LEU A 29 1.46 3.18 -2.32
C LEU A 29 0.34 3.12 -3.36
N MET A 30 0.67 3.07 -4.66
CA MET A 30 -0.33 2.99 -5.72
C MET A 30 -1.20 1.71 -5.64
N PRO A 31 -0.64 0.48 -5.60
CA PRO A 31 -1.44 -0.73 -5.45
C PRO A 31 -2.18 -0.78 -4.11
N LEU A 32 -1.65 -0.17 -3.04
CA LEU A 32 -2.36 -0.05 -1.77
C LEU A 32 -3.65 0.78 -1.90
N LEU A 33 -3.58 1.93 -2.57
CA LEU A 33 -4.76 2.78 -2.80
C LEU A 33 -5.82 2.05 -3.65
N PHE A 34 -5.40 1.41 -4.74
CA PHE A 34 -6.33 0.64 -5.57
C PHE A 34 -6.89 -0.58 -4.85
N LEU A 35 -6.10 -1.24 -4.00
CA LEU A 35 -6.58 -2.32 -3.14
C LEU A 35 -7.68 -1.80 -2.21
N LEU A 36 -7.49 -0.63 -1.59
CA LEU A 36 -8.49 -0.02 -0.71
C LEU A 36 -9.79 0.29 -1.47
N VAL A 37 -9.69 0.85 -2.68
CA VAL A 37 -10.82 1.11 -3.58
C VAL A 37 -11.54 -0.20 -3.94
N GLY A 38 -10.79 -1.26 -4.27
CA GLY A 38 -11.34 -2.57 -4.59
C GLY A 38 -12.08 -3.19 -3.41
N VAL A 39 -11.48 -3.17 -2.22
CA VAL A 39 -12.10 -3.64 -0.97
C VAL A 39 -13.38 -2.87 -0.69
N PHE A 40 -13.35 -1.55 -0.85
CA PHE A 40 -14.56 -0.72 -0.72
C PHE A 40 -15.64 -1.12 -1.72
N GLY A 41 -15.29 -1.34 -2.99
CA GLY A 41 -16.20 -1.85 -4.01
C GLY A 41 -16.82 -3.21 -3.67
N LEU A 42 -16.05 -4.11 -3.03
CA LEU A 42 -16.55 -5.40 -2.55
C LEU A 42 -17.55 -5.24 -1.40
N LEU A 43 -17.26 -4.34 -0.45
CA LEU A 43 -18.18 -4.02 0.64
C LEU A 43 -19.51 -3.46 0.11
N LEU A 44 -19.46 -2.55 -0.87
CA LEU A 44 -20.65 -2.01 -1.55
C LEU A 44 -21.43 -3.10 -2.29
N SER A 45 -20.74 -4.07 -2.90
CA SER A 45 -21.38 -5.18 -3.61
C SER A 45 -22.10 -6.13 -2.66
N GLY A 46 -21.59 -6.30 -1.44
CA GLY A 46 -22.15 -7.20 -0.42
C GLY A 46 -23.28 -6.59 0.43
N SER A 47 -23.50 -5.27 0.40
CA SER A 47 -24.46 -4.58 1.28
C SER A 47 -25.36 -3.60 0.52
N PRO A 48 -26.63 -3.98 0.24
CA PRO A 48 -27.57 -3.12 -0.50
C PRO A 48 -27.85 -1.78 0.19
N SER A 49 -27.90 -1.76 1.52
CA SER A 49 -28.12 -0.54 2.31
C SER A 49 -26.95 0.45 2.19
N LEU A 50 -25.71 -0.03 2.32
CA LEU A 50 -24.51 0.80 2.15
C LEU A 50 -24.41 1.34 0.74
N ARG A 51 -24.74 0.51 -0.25
CA ARG A 51 -24.78 0.90 -1.67
C ARG A 51 -25.77 2.03 -1.93
N ALA A 52 -26.97 1.95 -1.35
CA ALA A 52 -27.98 3.00 -1.49
C ALA A 52 -27.54 4.31 -0.83
N ALA A 53 -27.03 4.24 0.41
CA ALA A 53 -26.53 5.42 1.13
C ALA A 53 -25.34 6.08 0.42
N PHE A 54 -24.41 5.29 -0.12
CA PHE A 54 -23.31 5.81 -0.91
C PHE A 54 -23.78 6.47 -2.21
N LEU A 55 -24.71 5.84 -2.95
CA LEU A 55 -25.25 6.41 -4.18
C LEU A 55 -25.96 7.75 -3.93
N GLU A 56 -26.74 7.85 -2.86
CA GLU A 56 -27.41 9.10 -2.47
C GLU A 56 -26.40 10.22 -2.17
N GLY A 57 -25.37 9.92 -1.38
CA GLY A 57 -24.30 10.88 -1.06
C GLY A 57 -23.49 11.31 -2.29
N VAL A 58 -23.18 10.39 -3.20
CA VAL A 58 -22.45 10.73 -4.42
C VAL A 58 -23.35 11.43 -5.44
N ALA A 59 -24.63 11.10 -5.53
CA ALA A 59 -25.58 11.76 -6.43
C ALA A 59 -25.80 13.23 -6.05
N THR A 60 -25.97 13.53 -4.76
CA THR A 60 -26.08 14.91 -4.28
C THR A 60 -24.80 15.72 -4.56
N LEU A 61 -23.63 15.11 -4.37
CA LEU A 61 -22.35 15.74 -4.71
C LEU A 61 -22.20 15.95 -6.22
N ALA A 62 -22.57 14.95 -7.03
CA ALA A 62 -22.49 15.03 -8.49
C ALA A 62 -23.42 16.09 -9.06
N GLN A 63 -24.63 16.23 -8.52
CA GLN A 63 -25.57 17.28 -8.94
C GLN A 63 -25.06 18.68 -8.61
N SER A 64 -24.40 18.86 -7.45
CA SER A 64 -23.87 20.16 -7.05
C SER A 64 -22.61 20.56 -7.83
N LEU A 65 -21.72 19.62 -8.12
CA LEU A 65 -20.45 19.89 -8.81
C LEU A 65 -20.52 19.75 -10.34
N PHE A 66 -21.36 18.83 -10.83
CA PHE A 66 -21.44 18.42 -12.25
C PHE A 66 -22.90 18.28 -12.73
N PRO A 67 -23.71 19.36 -12.68
CA PRO A 67 -25.13 19.29 -13.05
C PRO A 67 -25.39 18.82 -14.49
N ALA A 68 -24.41 18.97 -15.39
CA ALA A 68 -24.51 18.51 -16.77
C ALA A 68 -24.32 16.99 -16.97
N ARG A 69 -23.99 16.23 -15.92
CA ARG A 69 -23.80 14.77 -15.99
C ARG A 69 -24.41 14.05 -14.78
N PRO A 70 -25.75 13.95 -14.71
CA PRO A 70 -26.44 13.30 -13.60
C PRO A 70 -26.12 11.79 -13.50
N GLU A 71 -25.65 11.16 -14.57
CA GLU A 71 -25.31 9.74 -14.62
C GLU A 71 -24.01 9.40 -13.89
N LEU A 72 -23.15 10.40 -13.58
CA LEU A 72 -21.83 10.18 -12.98
C LEU A 72 -21.87 9.34 -11.70
N ALA A 73 -22.87 9.54 -10.85
CA ALA A 73 -22.98 8.79 -9.60
C ALA A 73 -23.26 7.29 -9.86
N GLN A 74 -24.08 6.99 -10.87
CA GLN A 74 -24.40 5.61 -11.25
C GLN A 74 -23.20 4.96 -11.94
N ASP A 75 -22.50 5.69 -12.81
CA ASP A 75 -21.30 5.22 -13.49
C ASP A 75 -20.17 4.91 -12.50
N LEU A 76 -19.94 5.80 -11.52
CA LEU A 76 -18.95 5.59 -10.46
C LEU A 76 -19.29 4.36 -9.62
N LEU A 77 -20.56 4.18 -9.25
CA LEU A 77 -21.00 3.00 -8.52
C LEU A 77 -20.82 1.72 -9.35
N GLY A 78 -21.15 1.78 -10.65
CA GLY A 78 -20.95 0.68 -11.58
C GLY A 78 -19.47 0.30 -11.71
N PHE A 79 -18.59 1.30 -11.82
CA PHE A 79 -17.14 1.11 -11.86
C PHE A 79 -16.60 0.48 -10.57
N LEU A 80 -16.99 1.01 -9.40
CA LEU A 80 -16.54 0.52 -8.11
C LEU A 80 -16.95 -0.94 -7.86
N THR A 81 -18.14 -1.34 -8.29
CA THR A 81 -18.69 -2.68 -8.02
C THR A 81 -18.28 -3.71 -9.07
N ARG A 82 -18.33 -3.38 -10.37
CA ARG A 82 -18.06 -4.33 -11.47
C ARG A 82 -16.62 -4.85 -11.46
N SER A 83 -15.66 -3.96 -11.22
CA SER A 83 -14.23 -4.33 -11.19
C SER A 83 -13.69 -4.60 -9.78
N ALA A 84 -14.52 -4.55 -8.74
CA ALA A 84 -14.10 -4.67 -7.35
C ALA A 84 -13.21 -5.90 -7.10
N PHE A 85 -13.69 -7.08 -7.49
CA PHE A 85 -13.00 -8.35 -7.27
C PHE A 85 -11.66 -8.46 -8.03
N PRO A 86 -11.62 -8.34 -9.38
CA PRO A 86 -10.36 -8.46 -10.11
C PRO A 86 -9.36 -7.36 -9.75
N LEU A 87 -9.81 -6.14 -9.47
CA LEU A 87 -8.96 -5.04 -9.02
C LEU A 87 -8.33 -5.36 -7.66
N THR A 88 -9.13 -5.80 -6.69
CA THR A 88 -8.65 -6.17 -5.34
C THR A 88 -7.64 -7.30 -5.42
N LEU A 89 -7.93 -8.34 -6.21
CA LEU A 89 -7.04 -9.49 -6.34
C LEU A 89 -5.72 -9.09 -7.00
N ALA A 90 -5.77 -8.39 -8.13
CA ALA A 90 -4.57 -7.97 -8.85
C ALA A 90 -3.71 -7.01 -8.00
N CYS A 91 -4.33 -6.01 -7.38
CA CYS A 91 -3.62 -5.06 -6.53
C CYS A 91 -3.10 -5.73 -5.25
N GLY A 92 -3.83 -6.69 -4.69
CA GLY A 92 -3.38 -7.46 -3.53
C GLY A 92 -2.15 -8.29 -3.83
N LEU A 93 -2.10 -8.95 -4.99
CA LEU A 93 -0.92 -9.70 -5.44
C LEU A 93 0.27 -8.77 -5.73
N LEU A 94 0.04 -7.64 -6.40
CA LEU A 94 1.06 -6.62 -6.65
C LEU A 94 1.61 -6.03 -5.36
N LEU A 95 0.74 -5.73 -4.40
CA LEU A 95 1.12 -5.20 -3.10
C LEU A 95 1.90 -6.24 -2.29
N LEU A 96 1.49 -7.51 -2.33
CA LEU A 96 2.21 -8.58 -1.66
C LEU A 96 3.63 -8.73 -2.23
N TRP A 97 3.78 -8.64 -3.54
CA TRP A 97 5.08 -8.68 -4.21
C TRP A 97 5.94 -7.44 -3.87
N SER A 98 5.40 -6.23 -4.08
CA SER A 98 6.12 -4.98 -3.83
C SER A 98 6.45 -4.79 -2.35
N GLY A 99 5.52 -5.12 -1.47
CA GLY A 99 5.68 -5.05 -0.02
C GLY A 99 6.70 -6.06 0.49
N SER A 100 6.71 -7.28 -0.05
CA SER A 100 7.74 -8.28 0.28
C SER A 100 9.15 -7.78 -0.06
N ASN A 101 9.32 -7.16 -1.24
CA ASN A 101 10.60 -6.55 -1.62
C ASN A 101 11.00 -5.41 -0.68
N PHE A 102 10.06 -4.53 -0.30
CA PHE A 102 10.31 -3.49 0.69
C PHE A 102 10.80 -4.06 2.03
N PHE A 103 10.09 -5.03 2.59
CA PHE A 103 10.46 -5.64 3.87
C PHE A 103 11.79 -6.42 3.78
N ALA A 104 12.09 -7.04 2.65
CA ALA A 104 13.38 -7.68 2.41
C ALA A 104 14.52 -6.66 2.41
N ALA A 105 14.36 -5.55 1.68
CA ALA A 105 15.34 -4.45 1.65
C ALA A 105 15.52 -3.81 3.04
N LEU A 106 14.43 -3.58 3.78
CA LEU A 106 14.46 -3.07 5.15
C LEU A 106 15.21 -4.04 6.08
N SER A 107 14.87 -5.33 6.04
CA SER A 107 15.53 -6.34 6.89
C SER A 107 17.03 -6.43 6.59
N TYR A 108 17.41 -6.33 5.31
CA TYR A 108 18.81 -6.31 4.89
C TYR A 108 19.55 -5.07 5.42
N ALA A 109 18.96 -3.88 5.26
CA ALA A 109 19.55 -2.63 5.75
C ALA A 109 19.68 -2.63 7.29
N LEU A 110 18.66 -3.10 8.01
CA LEU A 110 18.72 -3.25 9.47
C LEU A 110 19.76 -4.30 9.88
N GLY A 111 19.86 -5.41 9.15
CA GLY A 111 20.87 -6.44 9.40
C GLY A 111 22.30 -5.93 9.26
N LEU A 112 22.56 -5.06 8.27
CA LEU A 112 23.84 -4.36 8.12
C LEU A 112 24.13 -3.41 9.29
N ILE A 113 23.14 -2.65 9.74
CA ILE A 113 23.30 -1.67 10.83
C ILE A 113 23.52 -2.36 12.19
N PHE A 114 22.76 -3.43 12.47
CA PHE A 114 22.78 -4.12 13.75
C PHE A 114 23.69 -5.36 13.78
N GLY A 115 24.39 -5.66 12.69
CA GLY A 115 25.33 -6.80 12.61
C GLY A 115 24.67 -8.18 12.71
N SER A 116 23.35 -8.26 12.47
CA SER A 116 22.61 -9.53 12.49
C SER A 116 22.29 -9.96 11.05
N PRO A 117 22.97 -10.98 10.49
CA PRO A 117 22.80 -11.33 9.09
C PRO A 117 21.37 -11.82 8.82
N PRO A 118 20.72 -11.35 7.72
CA PRO A 118 19.35 -11.70 7.42
C PRO A 118 19.20 -13.22 7.14
N GLY A 119 18.25 -13.87 7.82
CA GLY A 119 17.95 -15.29 7.59
C GLY A 119 16.72 -15.79 8.34
N LEU A 120 15.95 -16.66 7.70
CA LEU A 120 14.74 -17.30 8.27
C LEU A 120 15.01 -17.99 9.62
N ARG A 121 16.22 -18.55 9.80
CA ARG A 121 16.65 -19.19 11.07
C ARG A 121 16.68 -18.22 12.26
N HIS A 122 17.18 -16.99 12.08
CA HIS A 122 17.25 -16.01 13.17
C HIS A 122 15.86 -15.44 13.52
N ARG A 123 14.96 -15.31 12.53
CA ARG A 123 13.56 -14.92 12.76
C ARG A 123 12.78 -15.97 13.57
N LEU A 124 13.03 -17.25 13.34
CA LEU A 124 12.42 -18.34 14.12
C LEU A 124 13.02 -18.42 15.52
N LEU A 125 14.34 -18.22 15.66
CA LEU A 125 15.01 -18.22 16.96
C LEU A 125 14.54 -17.08 17.87
N GLY A 126 14.30 -15.88 17.34
CA GLY A 126 13.76 -14.75 18.11
C GLY A 126 12.29 -14.90 18.54
N LEU A 127 11.56 -15.87 17.98
CA LEU A 127 10.19 -16.19 18.39
C LEU A 127 10.16 -17.25 19.52
N VAL A 128 11.28 -17.97 19.69
CA VAL A 128 11.44 -19.06 20.68
C VAL A 128 12.26 -18.62 21.90
N MET A 129 13.10 -17.59 21.75
CA MET A 129 13.87 -17.02 22.86
C MET A 129 13.12 -15.80 23.42
N PRO A 130 12.58 -15.85 24.65
CA PRO A 130 11.91 -14.73 25.31
C PRO A 130 12.88 -13.59 25.68
#